data_AF-A0A6H5K9A2-F1
#
_entry.id   AF-A0A6H5K9A2-F1
#
_cell.length_a   1.000
_cell.length_b   1.000
_cell.length_c   1.000
_cell.angle_alpha   90.00
_cell.angle_beta   90.00
_cell.angle_gamma   90.00
#
_symmetry.space_group_name_H-M   'P 1'
#
loop_
_entity.id
_entity.type
_entity.pdbx_description
1 polymer ?
#
loop_
_entity_poly.entity_id
_entity_poly.type
_entity_poly.pdbx_seq_one_letter_code
_entity_poly.pdbx_strand_id
1 'polypeptide(L)'
;MTPPCAWFHSVPQIVEGVIIKEKPDGVLVSMGGQTALNCGVELHNAGIFEKHNVRVLGTQIPVIMATEDRDVFAQKLREINENLAQSICASNMEEALAAAEKDLRGWKEVEYEVVRDNRDNCITVCNMENFDPLGVHTGDSIVIAPSQTLSNREYFQLRRTALKVMLLVMVLMVMVVRHLGVVGECNIQYALNPDSEEYCIIEVNARLSRSSALASKATGYPLAYVAAKLALGIDLVSIRNSVTKSTTACFEPALDYCVVKMPRWDLKKFAKVSTNLGSAMTSVGEVMSIGRTFEEAIQKAVRMVNPDLDGLEGKWDNDSTVSENDQLKIPTDSRLYAVMAALEEGRTVDDVHNLTRIDRFFLSKLKNIATMKKVAMSTGTLEGFGRQGLLALKTSGFSDRQIARYTSTSEHQVDTLAAEFPASTNYLYMTYGGNEHDIEKEEMVRLSSIVCIDRANLLTNDESPVLKRGILSTNTEDGIHTTII
;
A
#
# COMPACT_ATOMS: atom_id res chain seq x y z
N MET A 1 11.21 27.52 21.03
CA MET A 1 9.82 27.98 20.77
C MET A 1 9.08 26.81 20.14
N THR A 2 7.84 26.56 20.56
CA THR A 2 6.93 25.68 19.81
C THR A 2 6.64 26.32 18.45
N PRO A 3 6.62 25.59 17.33
CA PRO A 3 6.18 26.15 16.06
C PRO A 3 4.75 26.70 16.18
N PRO A 4 4.40 27.82 15.52
CA PRO A 4 3.03 28.30 15.50
C PRO A 4 2.14 27.25 14.82
N CYS A 5 1.14 26.76 15.56
CA CYS A 5 0.10 25.87 15.05
C CYS A 5 -1.21 26.65 14.99
N ALA A 6 -1.90 26.59 13.85
CA ALA A 6 -3.15 27.30 13.63
C ALA A 6 -4.19 26.36 12.99
N TRP A 7 -5.42 26.46 13.48
CA TRP A 7 -6.55 25.61 13.08
C TRP A 7 -7.54 26.47 12.31
N PHE A 8 -7.66 26.22 11.01
CA PHE A 8 -8.45 27.05 10.10
C PHE A 8 -8.85 26.28 8.83
N HIS A 9 -9.85 26.78 8.10
CA HIS A 9 -10.25 26.20 6.81
C HIS A 9 -9.19 26.50 5.75
N SER A 10 -8.69 25.46 5.07
CA SER A 10 -7.65 25.61 4.03
C SER A 10 -8.24 26.18 2.74
N VAL A 11 -8.52 27.49 2.76
CA VAL A 11 -8.99 28.29 1.62
C VAL A 11 -8.06 29.50 1.43
N PRO A 12 -7.83 29.97 0.18
CA PRO A 12 -6.78 30.95 -0.12
C PRO A 12 -6.85 32.24 0.70
N GLN A 13 -8.05 32.78 0.93
CA GLN A 13 -8.23 34.05 1.65
C GLN A 13 -7.77 33.96 3.12
N ILE A 14 -7.96 32.79 3.75
CA ILE A 14 -7.52 32.55 5.12
C ILE A 14 -6.02 32.27 5.15
N VAL A 15 -5.51 31.49 4.19
CA VAL A 15 -4.07 31.20 4.09
C VAL A 15 -3.25 32.47 3.80
N GLU A 16 -3.74 33.39 2.95
CA GLU A 16 -3.14 34.72 2.78
C GLU A 16 -3.12 35.49 4.10
N GLY A 17 -4.20 35.47 4.88
CA GLY A 17 -4.24 36.07 6.21
C GLY A 17 -3.17 35.51 7.17
N VAL A 18 -2.92 34.19 7.11
CA VAL A 18 -1.84 33.54 7.87
C VAL A 18 -0.46 33.97 7.34
N ILE A 19 -0.27 34.03 6.02
CA ILE A 19 0.98 34.51 5.40
C ILE A 19 1.30 35.95 5.81
N ILE A 20 0.31 36.85 5.80
CA ILE A 20 0.46 38.25 6.22
C ILE A 20 0.89 38.35 7.69
N LYS A 21 0.30 37.50 8.56
CA LYS A 21 0.53 37.51 10.00
C LYS A 21 1.88 36.89 10.39
N GLU A 22 2.14 35.67 9.93
CA GLU A 22 3.28 34.85 10.36
C GLU A 22 4.54 35.07 9.49
N LYS A 23 4.38 35.64 8.28
CA LYS A 23 5.46 36.02 7.34
C LYS A 23 6.47 34.89 7.07
N PRO A 24 6.03 33.72 6.56
CA PRO A 24 6.91 32.58 6.33
C PRO A 24 7.87 32.79 5.14
N ASP A 25 9.14 32.38 5.28
CA ASP A 25 10.13 32.42 4.18
C ASP A 25 9.87 31.39 3.06
N GLY A 26 8.99 30.43 3.31
CA GLY A 26 8.60 29.41 2.35
C GLY A 26 7.44 28.51 2.79
N VAL A 27 6.90 27.76 1.83
CA VAL A 27 5.70 26.93 1.96
C VAL A 27 5.88 25.56 1.27
N LEU A 28 5.37 24.50 1.90
CA LEU A 28 5.30 23.15 1.33
C LEU A 28 3.84 22.83 0.98
N VAL A 29 3.54 22.71 -0.32
CA VAL A 29 2.18 22.40 -0.81
C VAL A 29 1.98 20.90 -1.09
N SER A 30 3.06 20.16 -1.37
CA SER A 30 3.08 18.75 -1.78
C SER A 30 2.85 17.73 -0.67
N MET A 31 2.43 18.16 0.52
CA MET A 31 2.29 17.29 1.71
C MET A 31 0.86 17.20 2.27
N GLY A 32 -0.09 17.98 1.76
CA GLY A 32 -1.47 18.05 2.26
C GLY A 32 -2.53 17.53 1.30
N GLY A 33 -2.15 16.60 0.41
CA GLY A 33 -3.02 16.05 -0.64
C GLY A 33 -3.60 17.14 -1.56
N GLN A 34 -4.72 16.82 -2.21
CA GLN A 34 -5.34 17.73 -3.19
C GLN A 34 -5.80 19.07 -2.59
N THR A 35 -6.20 19.09 -1.31
CA THR A 35 -6.67 20.32 -0.64
C THR A 35 -5.57 21.37 -0.53
N ALA A 36 -4.38 20.98 -0.05
CA ALA A 36 -3.24 21.90 0.04
C ALA A 36 -2.70 22.28 -1.35
N LEU A 37 -2.78 21.34 -2.29
CA LEU A 37 -2.33 21.52 -3.68
C LEU A 37 -3.20 22.56 -4.41
N ASN A 38 -4.53 22.38 -4.42
CA ASN A 38 -5.47 23.32 -5.05
C ASN A 38 -5.38 24.71 -4.42
N CYS A 39 -5.36 24.79 -3.09
CA CYS A 39 -5.20 26.05 -2.37
C CYS A 39 -3.87 26.75 -2.71
N GLY A 40 -2.79 25.98 -2.84
CA GLY A 40 -1.50 26.46 -3.32
C GLY A 40 -1.55 27.00 -4.75
N VAL A 41 -2.17 26.25 -5.68
CA VAL A 41 -2.37 26.66 -7.08
C VAL A 41 -3.14 27.98 -7.16
N GLU A 42 -4.23 28.13 -6.41
CA GLU A 42 -5.02 29.37 -6.38
C GLU A 42 -4.21 30.56 -5.83
N LEU A 43 -3.45 30.37 -4.74
CA LEU A 43 -2.56 31.40 -4.17
C LEU A 43 -1.44 31.81 -5.12
N HIS A 44 -0.90 30.85 -5.90
CA HIS A 44 0.12 31.10 -6.91
C HIS A 44 -0.43 31.89 -8.11
N ASN A 45 -1.57 31.46 -8.64
CA ASN A 45 -2.25 32.13 -9.75
C ASN A 45 -2.71 33.55 -9.39
N ALA A 46 -3.04 33.80 -8.12
CA ALA A 46 -3.33 35.13 -7.58
C ALA A 46 -2.07 35.95 -7.22
N GLY A 47 -0.86 35.44 -7.46
CA GLY A 47 0.41 36.13 -7.20
C GLY A 47 0.76 36.33 -5.72
N ILE A 48 0.05 35.67 -4.79
CA ILE A 48 0.16 35.92 -3.35
C ILE A 48 1.54 35.53 -2.81
N PHE A 49 2.11 34.42 -3.29
CA PHE A 49 3.45 34.01 -2.88
C PHE A 49 4.53 35.01 -3.28
N GLU A 50 4.48 35.56 -4.50
CA GLU A 50 5.40 36.60 -4.96
C GLU A 50 5.20 37.92 -4.19
N LYS A 51 3.95 38.38 -4.08
CA LYS A 51 3.53 39.57 -3.33
C LYS A 51 4.05 39.59 -1.88
N HIS A 52 4.13 38.42 -1.24
CA HIS A 52 4.58 38.26 0.14
C HIS A 52 5.99 37.65 0.29
N ASN A 53 6.74 37.48 -0.82
CA ASN A 53 8.09 36.90 -0.84
C ASN A 53 8.19 35.50 -0.17
N VAL A 54 7.15 34.68 -0.33
CA VAL A 54 7.09 33.30 0.17
C VAL A 54 7.55 32.34 -0.92
N ARG A 55 8.60 31.55 -0.67
CA ARG A 55 9.11 30.58 -1.66
C ARG A 55 8.35 29.26 -1.59
N VAL A 56 7.92 28.71 -2.72
CA VAL A 56 7.46 27.31 -2.77
C VAL A 56 8.68 26.41 -2.60
N LEU A 57 8.61 25.48 -1.64
CA LEU A 57 9.68 24.52 -1.33
C LEU A 57 9.36 23.17 -1.99
N GLY A 58 10.40 22.48 -2.47
CA GLY A 58 10.25 21.22 -3.20
C GLY A 58 9.71 21.44 -4.63
N THR A 59 8.84 20.54 -5.10
CA THR A 59 8.17 20.64 -6.41
C THR A 59 7.43 21.98 -6.55
N GLN A 60 7.73 22.78 -7.59
CA GLN A 60 7.04 24.05 -7.78
C GLN A 60 5.68 23.85 -8.47
N ILE A 61 4.77 24.78 -8.19
CA ILE A 61 3.36 24.73 -8.59
C ILE A 61 3.12 24.59 -10.11
N PRO A 62 3.84 25.28 -11.01
CA PRO A 62 3.62 25.11 -12.45
C PRO A 62 3.86 23.68 -12.96
N VAL A 63 4.70 22.91 -12.29
CA VAL A 63 4.99 21.52 -12.63
C VAL A 63 3.99 20.55 -12.02
N ILE A 64 3.51 20.84 -10.81
CA ILE A 64 2.34 20.16 -10.25
C ILE A 64 1.13 20.32 -11.20
N MET A 65 0.83 21.53 -11.65
CA MET A 65 -0.27 21.80 -12.58
C MET A 65 -0.13 21.00 -13.89
N ALA A 66 1.08 20.91 -14.42
CA ALA A 66 1.36 20.19 -15.66
C ALA A 66 1.47 18.66 -15.52
N THR A 67 1.54 18.11 -14.31
CA THR A 67 1.34 16.66 -14.06
C THR A 67 -0.13 16.31 -13.80
N GLU A 68 -0.92 17.26 -13.30
CA GLU A 68 -2.37 17.09 -13.06
C GLU A 68 -3.18 17.32 -14.35
N ASP A 69 -2.71 18.18 -15.26
CA ASP A 69 -3.27 18.36 -16.61
C ASP A 69 -2.84 17.20 -17.54
N ARG A 70 -3.78 16.30 -17.84
CA ARG A 70 -3.52 15.10 -18.67
C ARG A 70 -3.05 15.40 -20.09
N ASP A 71 -3.50 16.49 -20.71
CA ASP A 71 -3.15 16.81 -22.10
C ASP A 71 -1.72 17.38 -22.18
N VAL A 72 -1.38 18.29 -21.26
CA VAL A 72 -0.01 18.80 -21.09
C VAL A 72 0.93 17.66 -20.72
N PHE A 73 0.53 16.78 -19.79
CA PHE A 73 1.36 15.65 -19.37
C PHE A 73 1.58 14.65 -20.52
N ALA A 74 0.52 14.30 -21.28
CA ALA A 74 0.64 13.45 -22.46
C ALA A 74 1.45 14.08 -23.59
N GLN A 75 1.44 15.41 -23.76
CA GLN A 75 2.37 16.09 -24.67
C GLN A 75 3.82 15.96 -24.19
N LYS A 76 4.06 16.10 -22.88
CA LYS A 76 5.41 16.01 -22.31
C LYS A 76 6.00 14.61 -22.35
N LEU A 77 5.21 13.57 -22.08
CA LEU A 77 5.67 12.18 -22.23
C LEU A 77 6.07 11.86 -23.68
N ARG A 78 5.36 12.40 -24.67
CA ARG A 78 5.74 12.25 -26.09
C ARG A 78 7.11 12.86 -26.43
N GLU A 79 7.56 13.90 -25.71
CA GLU A 79 8.90 14.49 -25.90
C GLU A 79 10.04 13.51 -25.54
N ILE A 80 9.78 12.49 -24.72
CA ILE A 80 10.73 11.43 -24.35
C ILE A 80 10.43 10.05 -24.97
N ASN A 81 9.48 9.99 -25.92
CA ASN A 81 8.96 8.76 -26.54
C ASN A 81 8.26 7.81 -25.55
N GLU A 82 7.61 8.34 -24.52
CA GLU A 82 6.77 7.59 -23.58
C GLU A 82 5.28 7.90 -23.84
N ASN A 83 4.39 6.96 -23.52
CA ASN A 83 2.95 7.08 -23.78
C ASN A 83 2.14 7.15 -22.48
N LEU A 84 1.17 8.09 -22.45
CA LEU A 84 0.11 8.11 -21.44
C LEU A 84 -1.08 7.25 -21.91
N ALA A 85 -1.71 6.52 -21.00
CA ALA A 85 -2.98 5.86 -21.25
C ALA A 85 -4.05 6.89 -21.63
N GLN A 86 -4.67 6.71 -22.80
CA GLN A 86 -5.66 7.65 -23.33
C GLN A 86 -7.03 7.43 -22.67
N SER A 87 -7.60 8.48 -22.09
CA SER A 87 -9.03 8.50 -21.76
C SER A 87 -9.83 8.74 -23.05
N ILE A 88 -10.67 7.78 -23.43
CA ILE A 88 -11.47 7.86 -24.66
C ILE A 88 -12.93 7.97 -24.28
N CYS A 89 -13.52 9.14 -24.52
CA CYS A 89 -14.96 9.33 -24.44
C CYS A 89 -15.61 8.82 -25.72
N ALA A 90 -16.65 8.01 -25.60
CA ALA A 90 -17.46 7.53 -26.72
C ALA A 90 -18.89 8.06 -26.61
N SER A 91 -19.38 8.65 -27.70
CA SER A 91 -20.72 9.22 -27.84
C SER A 91 -21.67 8.36 -28.70
N ASN A 92 -21.11 7.39 -29.43
CA ASN A 92 -21.82 6.48 -30.33
C ASN A 92 -21.16 5.08 -30.34
N MET A 93 -21.80 4.11 -31.01
CA MET A 93 -21.35 2.71 -31.01
C MET A 93 -19.98 2.51 -31.70
N GLU A 94 -19.67 3.28 -32.74
CA GLU A 94 -18.39 3.16 -33.47
C GLU A 94 -17.23 3.65 -32.59
N GLU A 95 -17.40 4.82 -31.95
CA GLU A 95 -16.46 5.32 -30.94
C GLU A 95 -16.34 4.37 -29.75
N ALA A 96 -17.42 3.72 -29.32
CA ALA A 96 -17.41 2.79 -28.19
C ALA A 96 -16.62 1.50 -28.52
N LEU A 97 -16.74 0.99 -29.74
CA LEU A 97 -15.94 -0.15 -30.21
C LEU A 97 -14.46 0.25 -30.35
N ALA A 98 -14.16 1.41 -30.93
CA ALA A 98 -12.78 1.92 -31.03
C ALA A 98 -12.14 2.25 -29.67
N ALA A 99 -12.95 2.63 -28.67
CA ALA A 99 -12.51 2.79 -27.28
C ALA A 99 -12.23 1.42 -26.63
N ALA A 100 -13.07 0.41 -26.91
CA ALA A 100 -12.90 -0.94 -26.40
C ALA A 100 -11.66 -1.65 -26.95
N GLU A 101 -11.22 -1.35 -28.17
CA GLU A 101 -9.95 -1.87 -28.73
C GLU A 101 -8.70 -1.31 -28.02
N LYS A 102 -8.82 -0.17 -27.32
CA LYS A 102 -7.76 0.48 -26.54
C LYS A 102 -7.97 0.34 -25.03
N ASP A 103 -8.88 -0.55 -24.64
CA ASP A 103 -9.20 -0.81 -23.25
C ASP A 103 -8.09 -1.59 -22.57
N LEU A 104 -7.45 -0.96 -21.58
CA LEU A 104 -6.37 -1.55 -20.81
C LEU A 104 -6.89 -2.39 -19.62
N ARG A 105 -8.21 -2.57 -19.46
CA ARG A 105 -8.77 -3.38 -18.36
C ARG A 105 -8.26 -4.81 -18.40
N GLY A 106 -7.80 -5.30 -17.25
CA GLY A 106 -7.15 -6.61 -17.14
C GLY A 106 -5.63 -6.60 -17.33
N TRP A 107 -5.01 -5.45 -17.66
CA TRP A 107 -3.56 -5.30 -17.58
C TRP A 107 -3.09 -5.25 -16.12
N LYS A 108 -1.83 -5.60 -15.88
CA LYS A 108 -1.20 -5.49 -14.56
C LYS A 108 -1.05 -4.01 -14.21
N GLU A 109 -1.48 -3.60 -13.03
CA GLU A 109 -1.26 -2.24 -12.55
C GLU A 109 -0.08 -2.24 -11.55
N VAL A 110 0.89 -1.36 -11.78
CA VAL A 110 2.17 -1.34 -11.06
C VAL A 110 2.50 0.10 -10.67
N GLU A 111 2.89 0.33 -9.42
CA GLU A 111 3.27 1.66 -8.91
C GLU A 111 4.76 1.72 -8.55
N TYR A 112 5.37 2.89 -8.69
CA TYR A 112 6.73 3.18 -8.24
C TYR A 112 6.77 4.49 -7.45
N GLU A 113 7.37 4.45 -6.27
CA GLU A 113 7.70 5.62 -5.45
C GLU A 113 9.11 6.08 -5.79
N VAL A 114 9.22 7.25 -6.42
CA VAL A 114 10.48 7.81 -6.93
C VAL A 114 10.90 9.00 -6.09
N VAL A 115 12.16 9.06 -5.69
CA VAL A 115 12.73 10.19 -4.94
C VAL A 115 13.90 10.78 -5.71
N ARG A 116 13.93 12.11 -5.83
CA ARG A 116 14.99 12.83 -6.54
C ARG A 116 15.40 14.11 -5.84
N ASP A 117 16.71 14.34 -5.78
CA ASP A 117 17.30 15.52 -5.14
C ASP A 117 17.79 16.60 -6.13
N ASN A 118 18.34 17.68 -5.57
CA ASN A 118 18.90 18.81 -6.30
C ASN A 118 20.27 18.55 -6.96
N ARG A 119 20.85 17.36 -6.80
CA ARG A 119 22.10 16.91 -7.44
C ARG A 119 21.88 15.83 -8.51
N ASP A 120 20.62 15.56 -8.88
CA ASP A 120 20.22 14.50 -9.81
C ASP A 120 20.49 13.07 -9.31
N ASN A 121 20.61 12.87 -7.98
CA ASN A 121 20.47 11.53 -7.43
C ASN A 121 18.98 11.17 -7.49
N CYS A 122 18.66 10.06 -8.16
CA CYS A 122 17.28 9.60 -8.39
C CYS A 122 17.19 8.10 -8.11
N ILE A 123 16.25 7.71 -7.24
CA ILE A 123 16.10 6.34 -6.72
C ILE A 123 14.62 5.92 -6.72
N THR A 124 14.36 4.62 -6.91
CA THR A 124 13.04 4.03 -6.66
C THR A 124 13.01 3.39 -5.28
N VAL A 125 12.29 4.01 -4.33
CA VAL A 125 12.26 3.61 -2.91
C VAL A 125 11.37 2.39 -2.69
N CYS A 126 10.27 2.28 -3.42
CA CYS A 126 9.39 1.13 -3.37
C CYS A 126 8.75 0.94 -4.72
N ASN A 127 8.46 -0.32 -5.06
CA ASN A 127 7.62 -0.66 -6.20
C ASN A 127 6.54 -1.63 -5.75
N MET A 128 5.32 -1.43 -6.24
CA MET A 128 4.11 -2.09 -5.79
C MET A 128 3.38 -2.69 -6.98
N GLU A 129 2.74 -3.84 -6.76
CA GLU A 129 1.96 -4.55 -7.78
C GLU A 129 0.54 -4.78 -7.26
N ASN A 130 -0.45 -4.43 -8.07
CA ASN A 130 -1.85 -4.57 -7.70
C ASN A 130 -2.31 -6.00 -7.98
N PHE A 131 -2.96 -6.61 -6.99
CA PHE A 131 -3.63 -7.89 -7.11
C PHE A 131 -4.86 -7.78 -8.03
N ASP A 132 -5.65 -6.72 -7.83
CA ASP A 132 -6.72 -6.36 -8.75
C ASP A 132 -6.11 -5.70 -9.99
N PRO A 133 -6.44 -6.19 -11.19
CA PRO A 133 -5.91 -5.64 -12.44
C PRO A 133 -6.54 -4.28 -12.75
N LEU A 134 -5.93 -3.56 -13.70
CA LEU A 134 -6.34 -2.21 -14.10
C LEU A 134 -7.86 -2.15 -14.37
N GLY A 135 -8.50 -1.14 -13.80
CA GLY A 135 -9.95 -0.94 -13.83
C GLY A 135 -10.53 -0.75 -12.43
N VAL A 136 -9.87 -1.30 -11.40
CA VAL A 136 -10.06 -0.95 -10.00
C VAL A 136 -9.00 0.10 -9.63
N HIS A 137 -9.42 1.20 -8.99
CA HIS A 137 -8.51 2.25 -8.54
C HIS A 137 -7.55 1.72 -7.45
N THR A 138 -6.26 2.05 -7.50
CA THR A 138 -5.21 1.60 -6.56
C THR A 138 -5.59 1.69 -5.06
N GLY A 139 -6.33 2.73 -4.68
CA GLY A 139 -6.91 2.90 -3.33
C GLY A 139 -7.91 1.81 -2.92
N ASP A 140 -8.67 1.27 -3.87
CA ASP A 140 -9.62 0.16 -3.72
C ASP A 140 -9.06 -1.20 -4.18
N SER A 141 -7.85 -1.25 -4.74
CA SER A 141 -7.17 -2.51 -5.07
C SER A 141 -6.49 -3.13 -3.84
N ILE A 142 -6.36 -4.45 -3.81
CA ILE A 142 -5.34 -5.11 -2.97
C ILE A 142 -3.97 -4.87 -3.62
N VAL A 143 -2.95 -4.51 -2.82
CA VAL A 143 -1.63 -4.09 -3.33
C VAL A 143 -0.51 -4.82 -2.58
N ILE A 144 0.52 -5.29 -3.30
CA ILE A 144 1.65 -6.03 -2.78
C ILE A 144 2.95 -5.24 -2.96
N ALA A 145 3.80 -5.23 -1.94
CA ALA A 145 5.19 -4.75 -2.03
C ALA A 145 6.19 -5.82 -1.56
N PRO A 146 7.31 -6.04 -2.26
CA PRO A 146 7.61 -5.56 -3.62
C PRO A 146 6.74 -6.25 -4.68
N SER A 147 6.82 -5.85 -5.95
CA SER A 147 6.20 -6.62 -7.05
C SER A 147 6.66 -8.08 -7.06
N GLN A 148 5.76 -8.99 -7.43
CA GLN A 148 5.99 -10.43 -7.40
C GLN A 148 6.10 -11.06 -8.80
N THR A 149 5.44 -10.50 -9.81
CA THR A 149 5.29 -11.17 -11.13
C THR A 149 6.07 -10.51 -12.28
N LEU A 150 6.79 -9.43 -12.00
CA LEU A 150 7.66 -8.78 -12.98
C LEU A 150 8.95 -9.59 -13.16
N SER A 151 9.31 -9.89 -14.41
CA SER A 151 10.68 -10.30 -14.74
C SER A 151 11.65 -9.13 -14.51
N ASN A 152 12.95 -9.46 -14.34
CA ASN A 152 13.98 -8.42 -14.24
C ASN A 152 13.99 -7.47 -15.44
N ARG A 153 13.56 -7.92 -16.63
CA ARG A 153 13.49 -7.06 -17.83
C ARG A 153 12.41 -6.00 -17.69
N GLU A 154 11.19 -6.40 -17.34
CA GLU A 154 10.05 -5.50 -17.10
C GLU A 154 10.34 -4.57 -15.91
N TYR A 155 10.87 -5.11 -14.80
CA TYR A 155 11.29 -4.31 -13.64
C TYR A 155 12.30 -3.22 -14.04
N PHE A 156 13.40 -3.57 -14.73
CA PHE A 156 14.37 -2.56 -15.15
C PHE A 156 13.88 -1.66 -16.28
N GLN A 157 12.91 -2.07 -17.10
CA GLN A 157 12.21 -1.22 -18.07
C GLN A 157 11.39 -0.16 -17.33
N LEU A 158 10.42 -0.56 -16.50
CA LEU A 158 9.57 0.35 -15.73
C LEU A 158 10.40 1.25 -14.80
N ARG A 159 11.39 0.71 -14.07
CA ARG A 159 12.32 1.50 -13.25
C ARG A 159 13.07 2.55 -14.07
N ARG A 160 13.62 2.20 -15.24
CA ARG A 160 14.31 3.19 -16.09
C ARG A 160 13.33 4.26 -16.60
N THR A 161 12.10 3.87 -16.95
CA THR A 161 11.05 4.81 -17.35
C THR A 161 10.67 5.73 -16.20
N ALA A 162 10.56 5.23 -14.96
CA ALA A 162 10.29 6.05 -13.77
C ALA A 162 11.35 7.15 -13.59
N LEU A 163 12.63 6.78 -13.72
CA LEU A 163 13.76 7.72 -13.64
C LEU A 163 13.76 8.72 -14.81
N LYS A 164 13.45 8.29 -16.05
CA LYS A 164 13.30 9.20 -17.22
C LYS A 164 12.14 10.18 -17.04
N VAL A 165 11.00 9.71 -16.54
CA VAL A 165 9.81 10.53 -16.31
C VAL A 165 10.12 11.56 -15.24
N MET A 166 10.75 11.17 -14.13
CA MET A 166 11.22 12.13 -13.11
C MET A 166 12.23 13.16 -13.67
N LEU A 167 13.09 12.76 -14.61
CA LEU A 167 13.97 13.67 -15.34
C LEU A 167 13.21 14.61 -16.30
N LEU A 168 12.15 14.15 -16.98
CA LEU A 168 11.26 14.99 -17.80
C LEU A 168 10.51 16.00 -16.93
N VAL A 169 9.98 15.59 -15.78
CA VAL A 169 9.30 16.50 -14.85
C VAL A 169 10.30 17.55 -14.30
N MET A 170 11.61 17.24 -14.21
CA MET A 170 12.64 18.28 -14.08
C MET A 170 12.77 19.17 -15.32
N VAL A 171 12.92 18.62 -16.54
CA VAL A 171 13.13 19.44 -17.74
C VAL A 171 12.00 20.45 -17.93
N LEU A 172 10.77 20.03 -17.63
CA LEU A 172 9.61 20.90 -17.54
C LEU A 172 9.83 22.06 -16.54
N MET A 173 10.38 21.78 -15.35
CA MET A 173 10.75 22.83 -14.39
C MET A 173 11.77 23.82 -14.97
N VAL A 174 12.85 23.33 -15.59
CA VAL A 174 13.93 24.17 -16.14
C VAL A 174 13.44 25.10 -17.27
N MET A 175 12.44 24.66 -18.03
CA MET A 175 11.82 25.47 -19.08
C MET A 175 10.90 26.58 -18.52
N VAL A 176 10.25 26.35 -17.37
CA VAL A 176 9.29 27.30 -16.77
C VAL A 176 9.94 28.21 -15.72
N VAL A 177 10.92 27.70 -14.97
CA VAL A 177 11.63 28.38 -13.89
C VAL A 177 13.13 28.17 -14.09
N ARG A 178 13.90 29.26 -14.19
CA ARG A 178 15.27 29.25 -14.76
C ARG A 178 16.35 28.45 -14.01
N HIS A 179 16.00 27.80 -12.90
CA HIS A 179 16.74 26.77 -12.14
C HIS A 179 15.73 26.07 -11.20
N LEU A 180 16.09 24.89 -10.70
CA LEU A 180 15.35 24.01 -9.74
C LEU A 180 14.36 23.04 -10.40
N GLY A 181 14.67 21.75 -10.30
CA GLY A 181 13.83 20.63 -10.75
C GLY A 181 12.77 20.18 -9.74
N VAL A 182 12.15 19.03 -10.00
CA VAL A 182 11.49 18.27 -8.94
C VAL A 182 12.54 17.90 -7.91
N VAL A 183 12.31 18.33 -6.67
CA VAL A 183 13.16 18.07 -5.52
C VAL A 183 12.22 17.57 -4.42
N GLY A 184 12.24 16.26 -4.18
CA GLY A 184 11.21 15.60 -3.38
C GLY A 184 10.92 14.19 -3.90
N GLU A 185 9.63 13.84 -3.88
CA GLU A 185 9.10 12.51 -4.17
C GLU A 185 7.93 12.60 -5.16
N CYS A 186 7.70 11.54 -5.93
CA CYS A 186 6.47 11.32 -6.69
C CYS A 186 6.12 9.82 -6.80
N ASN A 187 4.82 9.54 -6.89
CA ASN A 187 4.26 8.25 -7.25
C ASN A 187 3.99 8.20 -8.77
N ILE A 188 4.40 7.12 -9.44
CA ILE A 188 4.19 6.87 -10.87
C ILE A 188 3.45 5.54 -11.04
N GLN A 189 2.36 5.55 -11.82
CA GLN A 189 1.53 4.37 -12.07
C GLN A 189 1.66 3.90 -13.53
N TYR A 190 1.69 2.58 -13.71
CA TYR A 190 1.82 1.90 -15.00
C TYR A 190 0.73 0.86 -15.19
N ALA A 191 0.23 0.72 -16.41
CA ALA A 191 -0.39 -0.51 -16.89
C ALA A 191 0.62 -1.28 -17.72
N LEU A 192 0.90 -2.53 -17.36
CA LEU A 192 1.77 -3.47 -18.08
C LEU A 192 0.93 -4.62 -18.65
N ASN A 193 1.13 -4.90 -19.94
CA ASN A 193 0.46 -5.98 -20.64
C ASN A 193 0.90 -7.34 -20.04
N PRO A 194 -0.02 -8.23 -19.63
CA PRO A 194 0.36 -9.51 -19.00
C PRO A 194 1.02 -10.48 -19.98
N ASP A 195 0.86 -10.26 -21.30
CA ASP A 195 1.35 -11.14 -22.36
C ASP A 195 2.53 -10.54 -23.14
N SER A 196 3.01 -9.32 -22.82
CA SER A 196 4.15 -8.69 -23.51
C SER A 196 4.82 -7.56 -22.71
N GLU A 197 6.01 -7.10 -23.13
CA GLU A 197 6.72 -5.95 -22.53
C GLU A 197 6.09 -4.56 -22.88
N GLU A 198 4.85 -4.54 -23.38
CA GLU A 198 4.11 -3.32 -23.69
C GLU A 198 3.54 -2.69 -22.40
N TYR A 199 3.76 -1.39 -22.20
CA TYR A 199 3.22 -0.65 -21.07
C TYR A 199 2.72 0.75 -21.46
N CYS A 200 1.82 1.29 -20.64
CA CYS A 200 1.39 2.69 -20.65
C CYS A 200 1.61 3.30 -19.26
N ILE A 201 1.97 4.58 -19.20
CA ILE A 201 1.91 5.36 -17.96
C ILE A 201 0.45 5.74 -17.73
N ILE A 202 -0.07 5.57 -16.51
CA ILE A 202 -1.45 5.94 -16.15
C ILE A 202 -1.51 7.39 -15.65
N GLU A 203 -0.67 7.71 -14.66
CA GLU A 203 -0.56 9.04 -14.06
C GLU A 203 0.76 9.20 -13.29
N VAL A 204 1.08 10.45 -12.93
CA VAL A 204 2.17 10.80 -12.02
C VAL A 204 1.67 11.79 -10.98
N ASN A 205 1.71 11.38 -9.72
CA ASN A 205 1.38 12.23 -8.58
C ASN A 205 2.67 12.92 -8.09
N ALA A 206 2.91 14.18 -8.47
CA ALA A 206 4.11 14.95 -8.09
C ALA A 206 4.10 15.49 -6.64
N ARG A 207 3.58 14.67 -5.70
CA ARG A 207 3.35 14.97 -4.28
C ARG A 207 3.26 13.66 -3.49
N LEU A 208 3.43 13.77 -2.16
CA LEU A 208 3.16 12.66 -1.26
C LEU A 208 1.74 12.14 -1.44
N SER A 209 1.63 10.82 -1.47
CA SER A 209 0.40 10.09 -1.72
C SER A 209 0.11 9.07 -0.61
N ARG A 210 -1.02 8.36 -0.72
CA ARG A 210 -1.33 7.20 0.11
C ARG A 210 -0.31 6.07 -0.14
N SER A 211 0.05 5.84 -1.40
CA SER A 211 1.08 4.89 -1.82
C SER A 211 2.45 5.24 -1.22
N SER A 212 2.79 6.53 -1.09
CA SER A 212 4.00 7.00 -0.41
C SER A 212 3.98 6.73 1.11
N ALA A 213 2.81 6.83 1.74
CA ALA A 213 2.64 6.45 3.14
C ALA A 213 2.78 4.93 3.32
N LEU A 214 2.14 4.13 2.47
CA LEU A 214 2.25 2.67 2.44
C LEU A 214 3.70 2.23 2.23
N ALA A 215 4.38 2.75 1.20
CA ALA A 215 5.79 2.47 0.92
C ALA A 215 6.71 2.84 2.08
N SER A 216 6.46 3.96 2.77
CA SER A 216 7.25 4.34 3.95
C SER A 216 7.12 3.34 5.10
N LYS A 217 5.98 2.63 5.18
CA LYS A 217 5.73 1.56 6.15
C LYS A 217 6.24 0.21 5.67
N ALA A 218 6.10 -0.09 4.38
CA ALA A 218 6.60 -1.31 3.76
C ALA A 218 8.13 -1.40 3.77
N THR A 219 8.85 -0.28 3.64
CA THR A 219 10.31 -0.27 3.44
C THR A 219 11.12 0.28 4.62
N GLY A 220 10.45 0.77 5.66
CA GLY A 220 11.06 1.56 6.73
C GLY A 220 11.64 2.92 6.29
N TYR A 221 11.62 3.26 5.00
CA TYR A 221 12.20 4.48 4.45
C TYR A 221 11.24 5.67 4.61
N PRO A 222 11.57 6.73 5.37
CA PRO A 222 10.61 7.77 5.71
C PRO A 222 10.46 8.82 4.60
N LEU A 223 9.71 8.51 3.54
CA LEU A 223 9.58 9.35 2.32
C LEU A 223 9.25 10.81 2.64
N ALA A 224 8.26 11.08 3.49
CA ALA A 224 7.85 12.44 3.86
C ALA A 224 8.96 13.23 4.57
N TYR A 225 9.74 12.58 5.44
CA TYR A 225 10.89 13.19 6.12
C TYR A 225 12.01 13.51 5.13
N VAL A 226 12.31 12.57 4.23
CA VAL A 226 13.32 12.78 3.18
C VAL A 226 12.89 13.90 2.25
N ALA A 227 11.67 13.87 1.71
CA ALA A 227 11.13 14.91 0.83
C ALA A 227 11.19 16.31 1.48
N ALA A 228 10.88 16.44 2.77
CA ALA A 228 11.03 17.70 3.50
C ALA A 228 12.48 18.19 3.58
N LYS A 229 13.46 17.28 3.71
CA LYS A 229 14.90 17.60 3.71
C LYS A 229 15.38 17.98 2.31
N LEU A 230 14.95 17.25 1.28
CA LEU A 230 15.24 17.57 -0.12
C LEU A 230 14.72 18.97 -0.47
N ALA A 231 13.48 19.30 -0.07
CA ALA A 231 12.88 20.61 -0.29
C ALA A 231 13.61 21.80 0.37
N LEU A 232 14.48 21.53 1.36
CA LEU A 232 15.40 22.49 1.97
C LEU A 232 16.79 22.55 1.29
N GLY A 233 16.97 21.82 0.20
CA GLY A 233 18.22 21.76 -0.58
C GLY A 233 19.27 20.77 -0.08
N ILE A 234 18.91 19.88 0.85
CA ILE A 234 19.81 18.82 1.36
C ILE A 234 19.72 17.62 0.42
N ASP A 235 20.85 17.14 -0.11
CA ASP A 235 20.89 15.96 -1.00
C ASP A 235 20.73 14.61 -0.26
N LEU A 236 20.35 13.57 -1.01
CA LEU A 236 20.13 12.20 -0.52
C LEU A 236 21.37 11.59 0.15
N VAL A 237 22.56 11.96 -0.33
CA VAL A 237 23.84 11.48 0.22
C VAL A 237 24.13 12.11 1.59
N SER A 238 23.68 13.34 1.82
CA SER A 238 23.84 14.06 3.08
C SER A 238 22.82 13.67 4.16
N ILE A 239 21.65 13.14 3.76
CA ILE A 239 20.64 12.64 4.70
C ILE A 239 21.08 11.28 5.23
N ARG A 240 21.13 11.11 6.56
CA ARG A 240 21.38 9.82 7.21
C ARG A 240 20.12 8.96 7.22
N ASN A 241 20.28 7.66 6.95
CA ASN A 241 19.21 6.69 7.14
C ASN A 241 18.92 6.54 8.65
N SER A 242 17.67 6.77 9.06
CA SER A 242 17.24 6.72 10.46
C SER A 242 17.17 5.30 11.05
N VAL A 243 17.02 4.28 10.20
CA VAL A 243 16.93 2.87 10.58
C VAL A 243 18.33 2.31 10.85
N THR A 244 19.18 2.32 9.82
CA THR A 244 20.54 1.73 9.88
C THR A 244 21.55 2.61 10.65
N LYS A 245 21.35 3.94 10.64
CA LYS A 245 22.25 5.00 11.17
C LYS A 245 23.66 5.06 10.58
N SER A 246 24.11 3.99 9.92
CA SER A 246 25.41 3.87 9.24
C SER A 246 25.38 4.31 7.78
N THR A 247 24.25 4.14 7.08
CA THR A 247 24.09 4.49 5.66
C THR A 247 23.44 5.87 5.45
N THR A 248 23.33 6.28 4.19
CA THR A 248 22.65 7.52 3.77
C THR A 248 21.24 7.19 3.25
N ALA A 249 20.45 8.19 2.90
CA ALA A 249 19.16 8.00 2.24
C ALA A 249 19.30 7.69 0.73
N CYS A 250 20.50 7.76 0.16
CA CYS A 250 20.75 7.50 -1.26
C CYS A 250 20.89 6.00 -1.57
N PHE A 251 19.83 5.21 -1.36
CA PHE A 251 19.78 3.78 -1.67
C PHE A 251 18.36 3.34 -2.02
N GLU A 252 18.24 2.20 -2.71
CA GLU A 252 16.95 1.55 -2.97
C GLU A 252 16.77 0.42 -1.93
N PRO A 253 15.72 0.46 -1.08
CA PRO A 253 15.41 -0.61 -0.14
C PRO A 253 15.21 -1.97 -0.82
N ALA A 254 15.68 -3.03 -0.16
CA ALA A 254 15.43 -4.40 -0.54
C ALA A 254 14.71 -5.11 0.62
N LEU A 255 13.59 -5.74 0.33
CA LEU A 255 12.70 -6.38 1.31
C LEU A 255 12.87 -7.90 1.22
N ASP A 256 13.09 -8.57 2.34
CA ASP A 256 13.12 -10.04 2.44
C ASP A 256 11.78 -10.63 2.95
N TYR A 257 10.74 -9.79 2.91
CA TYR A 257 9.36 -10.08 3.28
C TYR A 257 8.38 -9.53 2.24
N CYS A 258 7.14 -10.02 2.30
CA CYS A 258 6.01 -9.59 1.49
C CYS A 258 5.08 -8.72 2.35
N VAL A 259 4.74 -7.55 1.83
CA VAL A 259 3.76 -6.62 2.42
C VAL A 259 2.48 -6.69 1.60
N VAL A 260 1.33 -6.78 2.27
CA VAL A 260 0.01 -6.73 1.62
C VAL A 260 -0.80 -5.58 2.22
N LYS A 261 -1.20 -4.63 1.37
CA LYS A 261 -2.25 -3.66 1.66
C LYS A 261 -3.58 -4.21 1.20
N MET A 262 -4.59 -4.13 2.06
CA MET A 262 -5.98 -4.48 1.72
C MET A 262 -6.90 -3.30 2.10
N PRO A 263 -7.80 -2.85 1.21
CA PRO A 263 -8.73 -1.78 1.53
C PRO A 263 -9.78 -2.21 2.56
N ARG A 264 -10.34 -1.23 3.26
CA ARG A 264 -11.52 -1.38 4.12
C ARG A 264 -12.69 -0.61 3.51
N TRP A 265 -13.79 -1.31 3.30
CA TRP A 265 -15.07 -0.74 2.87
C TRP A 265 -16.10 -0.80 3.99
N ASP A 266 -17.03 0.15 3.94
CA ASP A 266 -18.21 0.21 4.82
C ASP A 266 -19.50 0.35 3.99
N LEU A 267 -19.49 -0.15 2.75
CA LEU A 267 -20.54 0.03 1.73
C LEU A 267 -21.92 -0.44 2.19
N LYS A 268 -21.99 -1.45 3.07
CA LYS A 268 -23.23 -1.95 3.69
C LYS A 268 -24.00 -0.89 4.51
N LYS A 269 -23.36 0.21 4.93
CA LYS A 269 -24.03 1.36 5.55
C LYS A 269 -24.87 2.18 4.55
N PHE A 270 -24.65 1.99 3.25
CA PHE A 270 -25.21 2.80 2.17
C PHE A 270 -26.03 1.94 1.20
N ALA A 271 -27.18 1.45 1.62
CA ALA A 271 -28.04 0.49 0.89
C ALA A 271 -28.55 0.92 -0.52
N LYS A 272 -28.19 2.13 -1.00
CA LYS A 272 -28.49 2.63 -2.36
C LYS A 272 -27.24 2.91 -3.20
N VAL A 273 -26.05 2.60 -2.69
CA VAL A 273 -24.77 2.75 -3.37
C VAL A 273 -24.37 1.40 -3.96
N SER A 274 -23.79 1.40 -5.16
CA SER A 274 -23.27 0.18 -5.78
C SER A 274 -22.05 -0.33 -5.02
N THR A 275 -21.94 -1.65 -4.87
CA THR A 275 -20.73 -2.30 -4.34
C THR A 275 -19.66 -2.55 -5.41
N ASN A 276 -19.93 -2.19 -6.67
CA ASN A 276 -18.97 -2.35 -7.75
C ASN A 276 -17.78 -1.40 -7.57
N LEU A 277 -16.57 -1.94 -7.60
CA LEU A 277 -15.33 -1.16 -7.60
C LEU A 277 -14.98 -0.74 -9.03
N GLY A 278 -14.36 0.42 -9.16
CA GLY A 278 -13.95 0.99 -10.44
C GLY A 278 -12.81 1.99 -10.27
N SER A 279 -12.64 2.89 -11.25
CA SER A 279 -11.60 3.93 -11.22
C SER A 279 -11.85 5.06 -10.21
N ALA A 280 -13.01 5.10 -9.55
CA ALA A 280 -13.31 6.00 -8.45
C ALA A 280 -13.24 5.26 -7.12
N MET A 281 -12.42 5.74 -6.18
CA MET A 281 -12.20 5.14 -4.87
C MET A 281 -13.46 5.20 -3.99
N THR A 282 -13.80 4.08 -3.35
CA THR A 282 -14.96 3.93 -2.45
C THR A 282 -14.58 3.41 -1.06
N SER A 283 -13.36 2.91 -0.88
CA SER A 283 -12.82 2.52 0.42
C SER A 283 -12.74 3.69 1.41
N VAL A 284 -12.91 3.37 2.70
CA VAL A 284 -12.90 4.35 3.81
C VAL A 284 -11.61 4.32 4.62
N GLY A 285 -10.71 3.39 4.29
CA GLY A 285 -9.42 3.18 4.92
C GLY A 285 -8.74 1.94 4.33
N GLU A 286 -7.62 1.55 4.92
CA GLU A 286 -6.82 0.41 4.49
C GLU A 286 -6.08 -0.20 5.68
N VAL A 287 -5.66 -1.46 5.54
CA VAL A 287 -4.77 -2.14 6.48
C VAL A 287 -3.51 -2.59 5.74
N MET A 288 -2.42 -2.76 6.47
CA MET A 288 -1.16 -3.28 5.95
C MET A 288 -0.70 -4.43 6.84
N SER A 289 -0.41 -5.59 6.23
CA SER A 289 0.17 -6.74 6.89
C SER A 289 1.55 -7.09 6.30
N ILE A 290 2.35 -7.81 7.07
CA ILE A 290 3.68 -8.29 6.66
C ILE A 290 3.79 -9.79 6.97
N GLY A 291 4.39 -10.54 6.06
CA GLY A 291 4.74 -11.94 6.24
C GLY A 291 5.87 -12.35 5.29
N ARG A 292 6.53 -13.48 5.52
CA ARG A 292 7.60 -13.97 4.64
C ARG A 292 7.08 -14.67 3.38
N THR A 293 5.77 -14.86 3.30
CA THR A 293 5.06 -15.36 2.12
C THR A 293 3.83 -14.51 1.84
N PHE A 294 3.37 -14.50 0.58
CA PHE A 294 2.10 -13.88 0.22
C PHE A 294 0.94 -14.53 0.98
N GLU A 295 0.93 -15.86 1.10
CA GLU A 295 -0.08 -16.60 1.86
C GLU A 295 -0.18 -16.12 3.32
N GLU A 296 0.97 -15.90 3.99
CA GLU A 296 1.01 -15.36 5.34
C GLU A 296 0.45 -13.93 5.43
N ALA A 297 0.90 -13.06 4.52
CA ALA A 297 0.52 -11.66 4.52
C ALA A 297 -0.97 -11.46 4.20
N ILE A 298 -1.52 -12.12 3.17
CA ILE A 298 -2.94 -11.95 2.79
C ILE A 298 -3.89 -12.45 3.89
N GLN A 299 -3.60 -13.56 4.56
CA GLN A 299 -4.44 -14.03 5.67
C GLN A 299 -4.40 -13.10 6.89
N LYS A 300 -3.25 -12.47 7.17
CA LYS A 300 -3.17 -11.41 8.19
C LYS A 300 -3.98 -10.18 7.78
N ALA A 301 -3.90 -9.75 6.51
CA ALA A 301 -4.63 -8.59 6.02
C ALA A 301 -6.16 -8.77 6.14
N VAL A 302 -6.68 -9.94 5.75
CA VAL A 302 -8.12 -10.24 5.86
C VAL A 302 -8.63 -10.12 7.30
N ARG A 303 -7.89 -10.66 8.28
CA ARG A 303 -8.22 -10.51 9.72
C ARG A 303 -8.17 -9.05 10.20
N MET A 304 -7.22 -8.26 9.68
CA MET A 304 -7.12 -6.84 10.01
C MET A 304 -8.27 -6.02 9.41
N VAL A 305 -8.70 -6.33 8.18
CA VAL A 305 -9.85 -5.65 7.54
C VAL A 305 -11.15 -5.95 8.27
N ASN A 306 -11.36 -7.19 8.71
CA ASN A 306 -12.56 -7.56 9.45
C ASN A 306 -12.23 -8.49 10.63
N PRO A 307 -12.23 -7.98 11.88
CA PRO A 307 -11.95 -8.78 13.08
C PRO A 307 -12.91 -9.95 13.33
N ASP A 308 -14.09 -9.95 12.71
CA ASP A 308 -15.05 -11.07 12.75
C ASP A 308 -14.61 -12.27 11.87
N LEU A 309 -13.58 -12.12 11.04
CA LEU A 309 -13.03 -13.19 10.21
C LEU A 309 -11.80 -13.80 10.87
N ASP A 310 -11.80 -15.13 11.00
CA ASP A 310 -10.63 -15.86 11.51
C ASP A 310 -9.49 -15.97 10.47
N GLY A 311 -9.76 -15.67 9.19
CA GLY A 311 -8.79 -15.61 8.10
C GLY A 311 -9.47 -15.60 6.74
N LEU A 312 -8.72 -15.93 5.68
CA LEU A 312 -9.28 -15.98 4.33
C LEU A 312 -10.03 -17.29 4.10
N GLU A 313 -11.33 -17.18 3.82
CA GLU A 313 -12.20 -18.30 3.47
C GLU A 313 -13.11 -17.94 2.29
N GLY A 314 -13.47 -18.96 1.50
CA GLY A 314 -14.43 -18.83 0.41
C GLY A 314 -15.82 -18.43 0.89
N LYS A 315 -16.39 -17.40 0.27
CA LYS A 315 -17.80 -17.02 0.43
C LYS A 315 -18.35 -16.35 -0.83
N TRP A 316 -19.40 -16.93 -1.39
CA TRP A 316 -20.27 -16.27 -2.37
C TRP A 316 -21.23 -15.29 -1.70
N ASP A 317 -21.59 -14.23 -2.42
CA ASP A 317 -22.67 -13.32 -2.01
C ASP A 317 -24.02 -13.89 -2.48
N ASN A 318 -24.65 -14.68 -1.59
CA ASN A 318 -25.94 -15.32 -1.86
C ASN A 318 -27.14 -14.36 -1.81
N ASP A 319 -26.96 -13.14 -1.28
CA ASP A 319 -27.98 -12.09 -1.28
C ASP A 319 -27.96 -11.31 -2.61
N SER A 320 -26.94 -11.53 -3.44
CA SER A 320 -26.80 -10.90 -4.76
C SER A 320 -27.64 -11.59 -5.83
N THR A 321 -28.14 -10.79 -6.78
CA THR A 321 -28.89 -11.29 -7.95
C THR A 321 -27.98 -11.69 -9.12
N VAL A 322 -26.65 -11.51 -9.00
CA VAL A 322 -25.68 -11.84 -10.06
C VAL A 322 -25.07 -13.24 -9.90
N SER A 323 -24.70 -13.87 -11.00
CA SER A 323 -24.13 -15.22 -11.00
C SER A 323 -22.74 -15.26 -10.36
N GLU A 324 -22.32 -16.43 -9.85
CA GLU A 324 -20.94 -16.68 -9.37
C GLU A 324 -19.87 -16.18 -10.35
N ASN A 325 -20.08 -16.43 -11.66
CA ASN A 325 -19.16 -15.99 -12.70
C ASN A 325 -19.08 -14.46 -12.78
N ASP A 326 -20.17 -13.76 -12.51
CA ASP A 326 -20.22 -12.30 -12.54
C ASP A 326 -19.69 -11.69 -11.24
N GLN A 327 -19.84 -12.37 -10.08
CA GLN A 327 -19.15 -12.03 -8.83
C GLN A 327 -17.62 -12.14 -8.94
N LEU A 328 -17.10 -12.96 -9.87
CA LEU A 328 -15.68 -13.00 -10.22
C LEU A 328 -15.29 -11.89 -11.22
N LYS A 329 -16.07 -11.71 -12.29
CA LYS A 329 -15.77 -10.72 -13.35
C LYS A 329 -15.86 -9.28 -12.86
N ILE A 330 -16.94 -8.94 -12.15
CA ILE A 330 -17.26 -7.57 -11.71
C ILE A 330 -16.59 -7.37 -10.34
N PRO A 331 -15.61 -6.47 -10.20
CA PRO A 331 -14.96 -6.25 -8.92
C PRO A 331 -15.93 -5.66 -7.89
N THR A 332 -15.91 -6.20 -6.67
CA THR A 332 -16.70 -5.75 -5.51
C THR A 332 -15.84 -5.84 -4.24
N ASP A 333 -16.29 -5.23 -3.14
CA ASP A 333 -15.70 -5.40 -1.80
C ASP A 333 -15.69 -6.87 -1.28
N SER A 334 -16.48 -7.74 -1.92
CA SER A 334 -16.55 -9.18 -1.63
C SER A 334 -15.73 -10.08 -2.57
N ARG A 335 -15.14 -9.54 -3.64
CA ARG A 335 -14.53 -10.30 -4.74
C ARG A 335 -13.46 -11.31 -4.30
N LEU A 336 -12.62 -10.97 -3.33
CA LEU A 336 -11.58 -11.87 -2.81
C LEU A 336 -12.19 -13.17 -2.23
N TYR A 337 -13.33 -13.07 -1.54
CA TYR A 337 -14.01 -14.22 -0.95
C TYR A 337 -14.72 -15.07 -2.01
N ALA A 338 -15.23 -14.45 -3.08
CA ALA A 338 -15.77 -15.15 -4.25
C ALA A 338 -14.67 -15.90 -5.01
N VAL A 339 -13.49 -15.27 -5.22
CA VAL A 339 -12.28 -15.92 -5.76
C VAL A 339 -11.87 -17.12 -4.91
N MET A 340 -11.85 -16.96 -3.58
CA MET A 340 -11.51 -18.05 -2.68
C MET A 340 -12.54 -19.19 -2.72
N ALA A 341 -13.85 -18.87 -2.82
CA ALA A 341 -14.92 -19.88 -2.94
C ALA A 341 -14.74 -20.73 -4.21
N ALA A 342 -14.56 -20.09 -5.36
CA ALA A 342 -14.27 -20.76 -6.62
C ALA A 342 -13.06 -21.72 -6.54
N LEU A 343 -11.99 -21.31 -5.86
CA LEU A 343 -10.78 -22.13 -5.70
C LEU A 343 -11.00 -23.29 -4.71
N GLU A 344 -11.77 -23.09 -3.63
CA GLU A 344 -12.16 -24.14 -2.68
C GLU A 344 -13.09 -25.19 -3.31
N GLU A 345 -14.04 -24.77 -4.14
CA GLU A 345 -14.96 -25.64 -4.90
C GLU A 345 -14.28 -26.44 -6.01
N GLY A 346 -13.02 -26.13 -6.32
CA GLY A 346 -12.18 -26.92 -7.21
C GLY A 346 -11.92 -26.30 -8.58
N ARG A 347 -12.43 -25.10 -8.90
CA ARG A 347 -12.12 -24.41 -10.16
C ARG A 347 -10.60 -24.22 -10.34
N THR A 348 -10.15 -24.19 -11.59
CA THR A 348 -8.71 -24.07 -11.90
C THR A 348 -8.25 -22.61 -11.76
N VAL A 349 -6.93 -22.42 -11.65
CA VAL A 349 -6.32 -21.08 -11.65
C VAL A 349 -6.61 -20.34 -12.96
N ASP A 350 -6.60 -21.05 -14.10
CA ASP A 350 -6.92 -20.48 -15.41
C ASP A 350 -8.38 -20.06 -15.53
N ASP A 351 -9.33 -20.86 -15.03
CA ASP A 351 -10.76 -20.48 -15.04
C ASP A 351 -10.99 -19.17 -14.28
N VAL A 352 -10.39 -19.04 -13.10
CA VAL A 352 -10.51 -17.84 -12.27
C VAL A 352 -9.74 -16.67 -12.89
N HIS A 353 -8.56 -16.88 -13.46
CA HIS A 353 -7.81 -15.85 -14.18
C HIS A 353 -8.60 -15.31 -15.38
N ASN A 354 -9.20 -16.18 -16.19
CA ASN A 354 -9.96 -15.79 -17.38
C ASN A 354 -11.19 -14.93 -17.05
N LEU A 355 -11.78 -15.11 -15.86
CA LEU A 355 -12.89 -14.30 -15.36
C LEU A 355 -12.42 -13.02 -14.68
N THR A 356 -11.36 -13.08 -13.85
CA THR A 356 -10.98 -11.97 -12.96
C THR A 356 -9.89 -11.06 -13.51
N ARG A 357 -9.02 -11.60 -14.39
CA ARG A 357 -7.74 -11.05 -14.84
C ARG A 357 -6.67 -10.84 -13.74
N ILE A 358 -6.91 -11.31 -12.52
CA ILE A 358 -5.91 -11.37 -11.43
C ILE A 358 -4.77 -12.31 -11.88
N ASP A 359 -3.51 -11.95 -11.63
CA ASP A 359 -2.37 -12.76 -12.07
C ASP A 359 -2.39 -14.19 -11.50
N ARG A 360 -2.04 -15.16 -12.36
CA ARG A 360 -2.01 -16.60 -12.04
C ARG A 360 -1.12 -16.92 -10.83
N PHE A 361 -0.06 -16.15 -10.58
CA PHE A 361 0.78 -16.27 -9.40
C PHE A 361 -0.07 -16.13 -8.14
N PHE A 362 -0.75 -14.99 -7.95
CA PHE A 362 -1.57 -14.77 -6.76
C PHE A 362 -2.70 -15.79 -6.63
N LEU A 363 -3.37 -16.13 -7.73
CA LEU A 363 -4.41 -17.16 -7.74
C LEU A 363 -3.88 -18.55 -7.37
N SER A 364 -2.65 -18.91 -7.78
CA SER A 364 -2.00 -20.16 -7.36
C SER A 364 -1.70 -20.18 -5.85
N LYS A 365 -1.32 -19.02 -5.30
CA LYS A 365 -1.09 -18.85 -3.85
C LYS A 365 -2.39 -18.95 -3.05
N LEU A 366 -3.48 -18.38 -3.54
CA LEU A 366 -4.81 -18.61 -2.96
C LEU A 366 -5.25 -20.09 -3.08
N LYS A 367 -4.92 -20.77 -4.18
CA LYS A 367 -5.16 -22.22 -4.33
C LYS A 367 -4.33 -23.06 -3.35
N ASN A 368 -3.13 -22.61 -2.94
CA ASN A 368 -2.39 -23.25 -1.84
C ASN A 368 -3.19 -23.17 -0.53
N ILE A 369 -3.70 -21.98 -0.16
CA ILE A 369 -4.53 -21.80 1.05
C ILE A 369 -5.77 -22.72 0.99
N ALA A 370 -6.48 -22.76 -0.14
CA ALA A 370 -7.65 -23.63 -0.33
C ALA A 370 -7.30 -25.12 -0.20
N THR A 371 -6.16 -25.54 -0.75
CA THR A 371 -5.64 -26.91 -0.63
C THR A 371 -5.28 -27.25 0.82
N MET A 372 -4.59 -26.35 1.52
CA MET A 372 -4.21 -26.53 2.94
C MET A 372 -5.44 -26.60 3.85
N LYS A 373 -6.46 -25.75 3.62
CA LYS A 373 -7.77 -25.84 4.29
C LYS A 373 -8.42 -27.21 4.10
N LYS A 374 -8.47 -27.71 2.85
CA LYS A 374 -9.04 -29.02 2.53
C LYS A 374 -8.29 -30.17 3.21
N VAL A 375 -6.96 -30.15 3.18
CA VAL A 375 -6.13 -31.12 3.92
C VAL A 375 -6.45 -31.03 5.40
N ALA A 376 -6.49 -29.82 5.97
CA ALA A 376 -6.71 -29.62 7.40
C ALA A 376 -8.07 -30.17 7.88
N MET A 377 -9.14 -29.86 7.16
CA MET A 377 -10.48 -30.41 7.44
C MET A 377 -10.55 -31.93 7.27
N SER A 378 -9.76 -32.51 6.35
CA SER A 378 -9.70 -33.97 6.16
C SER A 378 -8.88 -34.69 7.24
N THR A 379 -7.90 -34.01 7.85
CA THR A 379 -7.11 -34.53 8.97
C THR A 379 -7.92 -34.55 10.28
N GLY A 380 -8.75 -33.53 10.51
CA GLY A 380 -9.81 -33.53 11.52
C GLY A 380 -9.38 -33.49 13.00
N THR A 381 -8.11 -33.72 13.35
CA THR A 381 -7.58 -33.61 14.72
C THR A 381 -6.20 -32.93 14.72
N LEU A 382 -5.86 -32.22 15.81
CA LEU A 382 -4.54 -31.59 15.96
C LEU A 382 -3.39 -32.60 15.93
N GLU A 383 -3.59 -33.78 16.54
CA GLU A 383 -2.62 -34.88 16.58
C GLU A 383 -2.26 -35.37 15.17
N GLY A 384 -3.22 -35.38 14.25
CA GLY A 384 -3.03 -35.85 12.87
C GLY A 384 -2.09 -35.01 12.00
N PHE A 385 -1.85 -33.73 12.36
CA PHE A 385 -0.87 -32.88 11.65
C PHE A 385 0.57 -33.09 12.12
N GLY A 386 0.73 -33.45 13.40
CA GLY A 386 1.98 -33.29 14.12
C GLY A 386 2.52 -31.84 14.09
N ARG A 387 3.73 -31.65 14.64
CA ARG A 387 4.39 -30.34 14.70
C ARG A 387 4.62 -29.73 13.30
N GLN A 388 4.95 -30.54 12.31
CA GLN A 388 5.25 -30.06 10.95
C GLN A 388 4.02 -29.57 10.19
N GLY A 389 2.88 -30.28 10.27
CA GLY A 389 1.64 -29.83 9.63
C GLY A 389 1.07 -28.57 10.27
N LEU A 390 1.15 -28.45 11.61
CA LEU A 390 0.79 -27.22 12.32
C LEU A 390 1.72 -26.06 11.92
N LEU A 391 3.05 -26.27 11.94
CA LEU A 391 4.00 -25.23 11.52
C LEU A 391 3.71 -24.77 10.09
N ALA A 392 3.46 -25.68 9.14
CA ALA A 392 3.10 -25.31 7.78
C ALA A 392 1.86 -24.40 7.71
N LEU A 393 0.78 -24.73 8.43
CA LEU A 393 -0.42 -23.89 8.53
C LEU A 393 -0.08 -22.51 9.13
N LYS A 394 0.69 -22.46 10.22
CA LYS A 394 1.07 -21.19 10.85
C LYS A 394 1.96 -20.33 9.94
N THR A 395 2.93 -20.92 9.24
CA THR A 395 3.80 -20.25 8.25
C THR A 395 3.02 -19.73 7.03
N SER A 396 1.93 -20.40 6.63
CA SER A 396 1.00 -19.89 5.62
C SER A 396 -0.06 -18.92 6.16
N GLY A 397 0.04 -18.48 7.41
CA GLY A 397 -0.79 -17.43 8.01
C GLY A 397 -2.14 -17.87 8.60
N PHE A 398 -2.40 -19.17 8.76
CA PHE A 398 -3.64 -19.63 9.40
C PHE A 398 -3.68 -19.24 10.89
N SER A 399 -4.81 -18.69 11.33
CA SER A 399 -5.05 -18.39 12.75
C SER A 399 -5.35 -19.67 13.54
N ASP A 400 -5.17 -19.60 14.86
CA ASP A 400 -5.49 -20.72 15.74
C ASP A 400 -6.99 -21.03 15.74
N ARG A 401 -7.84 -20.01 15.54
CA ARG A 401 -9.28 -20.17 15.32
C ARG A 401 -9.61 -20.89 14.03
N GLN A 402 -8.95 -20.58 12.90
CA GLN A 402 -9.12 -21.36 11.67
C GLN A 402 -8.77 -22.84 11.91
N ILE A 403 -7.62 -23.10 12.54
CA ILE A 403 -7.14 -24.46 12.80
C ILE A 403 -8.11 -25.20 13.73
N ALA A 404 -8.50 -24.62 14.87
CA ALA A 404 -9.41 -25.23 15.84
C ALA A 404 -10.78 -25.60 15.22
N ARG A 405 -11.32 -24.72 14.35
CA ARG A 405 -12.55 -24.99 13.58
C ARG A 405 -12.38 -26.15 12.59
N TYR A 406 -11.22 -26.27 11.93
CA TYR A 406 -10.96 -27.38 11.02
C TYR A 406 -10.67 -28.71 11.75
N THR A 407 -10.21 -28.67 13.00
CA THR A 407 -9.91 -29.86 13.82
C THR A 407 -10.98 -30.22 14.84
N SER A 408 -12.18 -29.64 14.73
CA SER A 408 -13.31 -29.86 15.66
C SER A 408 -12.93 -29.77 17.15
N THR A 409 -11.91 -28.99 17.48
CA THR A 409 -11.33 -28.93 18.82
C THR A 409 -11.84 -27.68 19.51
N SER A 410 -12.39 -27.81 20.73
CA SER A 410 -12.72 -26.64 21.55
C SER A 410 -11.46 -25.83 21.84
N GLU A 411 -11.53 -24.49 21.74
CA GLU A 411 -10.42 -23.63 22.15
C GLU A 411 -9.98 -23.99 23.59
N HIS A 412 -8.80 -24.59 23.72
CA HIS A 412 -7.97 -24.26 24.86
C HIS A 412 -7.49 -22.83 24.64
N GLN A 413 -7.64 -21.99 25.66
CA GLN A 413 -7.38 -20.57 25.57
C GLN A 413 -5.87 -20.34 25.35
N VAL A 414 -5.46 -20.19 24.08
CA VAL A 414 -4.09 -19.84 23.70
C VAL A 414 -4.06 -18.33 23.48
N ASP A 415 -3.61 -17.58 24.51
CA ASP A 415 -3.50 -16.13 24.47
C ASP A 415 -2.35 -15.69 23.54
N THR A 416 -2.61 -15.63 22.23
CA THR A 416 -1.62 -15.22 21.21
C THR A 416 -1.55 -13.69 21.06
N LEU A 417 -0.87 -13.02 21.99
CA LEU A 417 -0.60 -11.58 21.91
C LEU A 417 0.86 -11.30 21.53
N ALA A 418 1.06 -11.04 20.24
CA ALA A 418 2.36 -10.93 19.60
C ALA A 418 2.90 -9.48 19.63
N ALA A 419 4.08 -9.26 20.24
CA ALA A 419 4.73 -7.96 20.39
C ALA A 419 6.26 -8.08 20.61
N GLU A 420 6.93 -6.92 20.78
CA GLU A 420 8.31 -6.70 21.30
C GLU A 420 9.50 -6.75 20.33
N PHE A 421 10.53 -5.91 20.59
CA PHE A 421 11.50 -5.17 19.72
C PHE A 421 12.95 -5.25 20.30
N PRO A 422 14.11 -4.91 19.62
CA PRO A 422 14.37 -3.72 18.77
C PRO A 422 15.06 -3.88 17.39
N ALA A 423 14.92 -2.85 16.54
CA ALA A 423 16.05 -2.24 15.80
C ALA A 423 16.36 -0.90 16.48
N SER A 424 17.45 -0.19 16.15
CA SER A 424 17.74 1.07 16.87
C SER A 424 16.69 2.19 16.68
N THR A 425 15.72 1.97 15.78
CA THR A 425 14.32 2.39 15.93
C THR A 425 13.44 1.14 15.87
N ASN A 426 12.57 0.93 16.85
CA ASN A 426 11.77 -0.29 17.00
C ASN A 426 10.65 -0.38 15.94
N TYR A 427 10.87 -1.12 14.84
CA TYR A 427 9.85 -1.47 13.85
C TYR A 427 9.96 -2.95 13.44
N LEU A 428 8.83 -3.67 13.40
CA LEU A 428 8.78 -5.13 13.41
C LEU A 428 7.51 -5.72 12.79
N TYR A 429 7.59 -7.01 12.49
CA TYR A 429 6.46 -7.93 12.37
C TYR A 429 6.78 -9.30 13.02
N MET A 430 5.76 -10.13 13.20
CA MET A 430 5.88 -11.50 13.71
C MET A 430 5.63 -12.49 12.59
N THR A 431 6.38 -13.59 12.54
CA THR A 431 6.26 -14.63 11.49
C THR A 431 6.64 -16.03 11.98
N TYR A 432 6.00 -17.06 11.42
CA TYR A 432 6.41 -18.46 11.57
C TYR A 432 7.37 -18.92 10.45
N GLY A 433 7.81 -18.01 9.57
CA GLY A 433 8.79 -18.26 8.51
C GLY A 433 10.23 -17.90 8.89
N GLY A 434 10.48 -17.55 10.15
CA GLY A 434 11.83 -17.35 10.70
C GLY A 434 12.43 -18.64 11.26
N ASN A 435 13.69 -18.56 11.72
CA ASN A 435 14.34 -19.61 12.51
C ASN A 435 14.87 -19.10 13.88
N GLU A 436 14.93 -17.78 14.05
CA GLU A 436 15.42 -17.08 15.25
C GLU A 436 14.67 -15.74 15.37
N HIS A 437 14.76 -15.09 16.54
CA HIS A 437 14.27 -13.71 16.69
C HIS A 437 15.44 -12.76 16.41
N ASP A 438 15.17 -11.64 15.74
CA ASP A 438 16.20 -10.61 15.45
C ASP A 438 16.60 -9.79 16.70
N ILE A 439 16.07 -10.14 17.87
CA ILE A 439 16.02 -9.31 19.07
C ILE A 439 16.26 -10.15 20.32
N GLU A 440 16.92 -9.58 21.34
CA GLU A 440 17.24 -10.33 22.56
C GLU A 440 16.05 -10.44 23.53
N LYS A 441 15.99 -11.58 24.24
CA LYS A 441 14.86 -11.99 25.09
C LYS A 441 14.56 -11.02 26.24
N GLU A 442 15.56 -10.28 26.71
CA GLU A 442 15.42 -9.31 27.80
C GLU A 442 14.74 -8.01 27.34
N GLU A 443 14.85 -7.68 26.05
CA GLU A 443 14.12 -6.56 25.45
C GLU A 443 12.66 -6.98 25.13
N MET A 444 12.44 -8.28 24.82
CA MET A 444 11.14 -8.97 24.82
C MET A 444 10.48 -9.19 26.20
N VAL A 445 10.85 -8.41 27.22
CA VAL A 445 10.05 -8.27 28.46
C VAL A 445 9.70 -6.81 28.74
N ARG A 446 10.22 -5.87 27.93
CA ARG A 446 10.17 -4.44 28.22
C ARG A 446 9.10 -3.67 27.43
N LEU A 447 8.59 -4.18 26.29
CA LEU A 447 7.60 -3.44 25.49
C LEU A 447 6.18 -4.05 25.53
N SER A 448 6.03 -5.27 26.04
CA SER A 448 4.77 -5.91 26.43
C SER A 448 4.00 -5.11 27.49
N SER A 449 4.69 -4.23 28.23
CA SER A 449 4.09 -3.30 29.18
C SER A 449 3.65 -1.95 28.59
N ILE A 450 3.84 -1.73 27.27
CA ILE A 450 3.50 -0.48 26.57
C ILE A 450 2.37 -0.67 25.54
N VAL A 451 2.23 -1.86 24.95
CA VAL A 451 1.24 -2.12 23.87
C VAL A 451 0.06 -2.94 24.39
N CYS A 452 -0.76 -2.32 25.24
CA CYS A 452 -2.10 -2.83 25.54
C CYS A 452 -3.06 -1.69 25.94
N ILE A 453 -3.50 -0.92 24.95
CA ILE A 453 -4.75 -0.15 25.04
C ILE A 453 -5.77 -0.85 24.14
N ASP A 454 -6.11 -2.08 24.52
CA ASP A 454 -7.36 -2.68 24.05
C ASP A 454 -8.50 -2.20 24.96
N ARG A 455 -9.71 -2.07 24.39
CA ARG A 455 -10.76 -1.19 24.89
C ARG A 455 -11.61 -1.79 26.03
N ALA A 456 -11.06 -2.70 26.80
CA ALA A 456 -11.76 -3.42 27.88
C ALA A 456 -12.05 -2.53 29.12
N ASN A 457 -11.14 -1.60 29.47
CA ASN A 457 -11.19 -0.86 30.74
C ASN A 457 -12.09 0.39 30.76
N LEU A 458 -13.02 0.55 29.82
CA LEU A 458 -13.94 1.71 29.77
C LEU A 458 -15.38 1.41 30.25
N LEU A 459 -15.69 0.19 30.70
CA LEU A 459 -17.06 -0.21 31.04
C LEU A 459 -17.27 -1.03 32.33
N THR A 460 -16.25 -1.27 33.16
CA THR A 460 -16.42 -2.00 34.44
C THR A 460 -15.80 -1.27 35.63
N ASN A 461 -16.64 -0.55 36.39
CA ASN A 461 -16.34 -0.10 37.75
C ASN A 461 -16.47 -1.29 38.72
N ASP A 462 -15.51 -2.21 38.72
CA ASP A 462 -15.50 -3.29 39.70
C ASP A 462 -14.10 -3.47 40.31
N GLU A 463 -13.96 -3.06 41.58
CA GLU A 463 -12.72 -3.20 42.34
C GLU A 463 -12.61 -4.62 42.89
N SER A 464 -11.95 -5.53 42.15
CA SER A 464 -11.50 -6.80 42.72
C SER A 464 -10.03 -7.10 42.38
N PRO A 465 -9.21 -7.55 43.36
CA PRO A 465 -7.78 -7.74 43.15
C PRO A 465 -7.42 -9.19 42.74
N VAL A 466 -6.22 -9.32 42.16
CA VAL A 466 -5.50 -10.59 41.88
C VAL A 466 -5.94 -11.35 40.62
N LEU A 467 -5.60 -10.80 39.45
CA LEU A 467 -5.15 -11.62 38.32
C LEU A 467 -3.62 -11.73 38.39
N LYS A 468 -3.10 -12.95 38.60
CA LYS A 468 -1.66 -13.22 38.66
C LYS A 468 -1.05 -12.98 37.28
N ARG A 469 -0.05 -12.09 37.21
CA ARG A 469 0.80 -11.93 36.01
C ARG A 469 1.54 -13.24 35.75
N GLY A 470 1.13 -13.98 34.71
CA GLY A 470 1.94 -15.04 34.13
C GLY A 470 3.10 -14.42 33.36
N ILE A 471 4.33 -14.76 33.74
CA ILE A 471 5.54 -14.30 33.06
C ILE A 471 5.76 -15.21 31.85
N LEU A 472 5.86 -14.63 30.65
CA LEU A 472 6.18 -15.39 29.44
C LEU A 472 7.63 -15.88 29.47
N SER A 473 7.81 -17.19 29.33
CA SER A 473 9.08 -17.77 28.91
C SER A 473 9.00 -18.09 27.42
N THR A 474 9.35 -17.12 26.58
CA THR A 474 9.55 -17.35 25.14
C THR A 474 10.76 -18.24 24.93
N ASN A 475 10.56 -19.56 24.91
CA ASN A 475 11.55 -20.50 24.43
C ASN A 475 11.50 -20.53 22.90
N THR A 476 12.66 -20.76 22.27
CA THR A 476 12.78 -20.95 20.81
C THR A 476 12.09 -22.22 20.28
N GLU A 477 11.40 -22.97 21.15
CA GLU A 477 10.76 -24.26 20.87
C GLU A 477 9.39 -24.08 20.18
N ASP A 478 8.70 -22.95 20.44
CA ASP A 478 7.32 -22.66 19.98
C ASP A 478 7.23 -22.23 18.50
N GLY A 479 8.36 -21.87 17.88
CA GLY A 479 8.48 -21.68 16.42
C GLY A 479 7.86 -20.42 15.82
N ILE A 480 7.38 -19.47 16.63
CA ILE A 480 7.07 -18.11 16.17
C ILE A 480 8.27 -17.20 16.41
N HIS A 481 8.57 -16.34 15.43
CA HIS A 481 9.75 -15.50 15.40
C HIS A 481 9.39 -14.02 15.18
N THR A 482 10.30 -13.16 15.63
CA THR A 482 10.14 -11.70 15.60
C THR A 482 11.18 -11.12 14.65
N THR A 483 10.77 -10.35 13.65
CA THR A 483 11.64 -9.92 12.55
C THR A 483 11.53 -8.41 12.29
N ILE A 484 12.68 -7.78 12.07
CA ILE A 484 12.89 -6.34 11.83
C ILE A 484 12.52 -5.95 10.40
N ILE A 485 12.01 -4.72 10.26
CA ILE A 485 11.65 -4.05 9.01
C ILE A 485 12.81 -3.16 8.54
#